data_AF-A0A0E9LVY0-F1
#
_entry.id   AF-A0A0E9LVY0-F1
#
_cell.length_a   1.000
_cell.length_b   1.000
_cell.length_c   1.000
_cell.angle_alpha   90.00
_cell.angle_beta   90.00
_cell.angle_gamma   90.00
#
_symmetry.space_group_name_H-M   'P 1'
#
loop_
_entity.id
_entity.type
_entity.pdbx_description
1 polymer ?
#
loop_
_entity_poly.entity_id
_entity_poly.type
_entity_poly.pdbx_seq_one_letter_code
_entity_poly.pdbx_strand_id
1 'polypeptide(L)'
;MTDEEALTYTVQDVLGGTDGWDPSAEAPLVTTYTWTGAGANAGWRNPENWDPNGIPGNGEIANADGISTVIDADGDAFLADLNLSNGATLHIAQSSTANYIAGNGGRLTAGSEVALSGQIGTKESNTFDIEGVLTLNATITGVHALIKTGQGSLILAANNTDYSGTVEVQAGVLEASVENALGNGNVTVESGATLVVGHDNAFFPQSVLKVATGAALSLNATVTLSEFYMDNVMQPIGTYDASTHPELISGTGSIVIGRPASFMFLGGNWDVASNYTPALMPEAGETVFCEGEMETTSTIYPADVIFVNGKGRLRMRGAHQSTGSLTFEGGNRLSYATSGTGFALEAPIVAAGDFNFEMSSSQNSSLTLTGTISGSATISVRNTRSSESTTATAILSGDNSGYDGFWDLTTPASNANGVVAVQGTSANAFGSATISVGANNRVIFSHDESTSVDNELILASGAQATLDAHITLGQLTLGETVYNSGTFTSASHGDFFQGAGELKVGSSTRLSSARLNQDLKFYNNTVTTSQAQLGVVQVYALNGHLVMDQRIEGNVLDIQLPLGVYVVKSSTSGLLKISVVK
;
A
#
# COMPACT_ATOMS: atom_id res chain seq x y z
N MET A 1 56.46 -12.14 3.57
CA MET A 1 57.00 -11.66 2.31
C MET A 1 58.48 -11.44 2.51
N THR A 2 59.32 -12.24 1.87
CA THR A 2 60.78 -12.07 1.88
C THR A 2 61.19 -10.97 0.89
N ASP A 3 62.38 -10.41 1.03
CA ASP A 3 62.89 -9.37 0.12
C ASP A 3 63.02 -9.87 -1.34
N GLU A 4 63.17 -11.19 -1.52
CA GLU A 4 63.23 -11.87 -2.81
C GLU A 4 61.82 -12.05 -3.42
N GLU A 5 60.79 -12.26 -2.58
CA GLU A 5 59.38 -12.25 -3.01
C GLU A 5 58.95 -10.83 -3.43
N ALA A 6 59.41 -9.78 -2.75
CA ALA A 6 59.05 -8.39 -3.05
C ALA A 6 59.58 -7.87 -4.39
N LEU A 7 60.70 -8.41 -4.89
CA LEU A 7 61.31 -8.01 -6.16
C LEU A 7 60.57 -8.56 -7.40
N THR A 8 59.69 -9.54 -7.22
CA THR A 8 58.86 -10.11 -8.31
C THR A 8 57.51 -9.42 -8.48
N TYR A 9 57.15 -8.49 -7.59
CA TYR A 9 55.94 -7.69 -7.71
C TYR A 9 56.22 -6.42 -8.52
N THR A 10 55.91 -6.46 -9.82
CA THR A 10 55.83 -5.21 -10.60
C THR A 10 54.49 -4.51 -10.32
N VAL A 11 54.42 -3.20 -10.57
CA VAL A 11 53.15 -2.45 -10.47
C VAL A 11 52.06 -3.07 -11.36
N GLN A 12 52.44 -3.71 -12.46
CA GLN A 12 51.55 -4.46 -13.35
C GLN A 12 50.96 -5.71 -12.67
N ASP A 13 51.79 -6.47 -11.93
CA ASP A 13 51.36 -7.69 -11.21
C ASP A 13 50.44 -7.39 -10.01
N VAL A 14 50.60 -6.22 -9.38
CA VAL A 14 49.77 -5.80 -8.23
C VAL A 14 48.38 -5.34 -8.67
N LEU A 15 48.26 -4.77 -9.88
CA LEU A 15 47.02 -4.12 -10.34
C LEU A 15 46.20 -4.98 -11.31
N GLY A 16 46.79 -5.99 -11.96
CA GLY A 16 46.13 -6.75 -13.03
C GLY A 16 45.28 -7.97 -12.63
N GLY A 17 45.10 -8.24 -11.33
CA GLY A 17 44.25 -9.33 -10.85
C GLY A 17 44.60 -10.71 -11.41
N THR A 18 43.68 -11.68 -11.31
CA THR A 18 43.82 -13.02 -11.93
C THR A 18 43.03 -13.15 -13.23
N ASP A 19 42.37 -12.07 -13.65
CA ASP A 19 41.48 -11.97 -14.80
C ASP A 19 42.19 -11.52 -16.09
N GLY A 20 43.50 -11.29 -16.04
CA GLY A 20 44.29 -10.89 -17.21
C GLY A 20 44.04 -9.44 -17.64
N TRP A 21 43.55 -8.61 -16.73
CA TRP A 21 43.33 -7.19 -16.97
C TRP A 21 44.66 -6.43 -16.91
N ASP A 22 45.03 -5.78 -18.01
CA ASP A 22 46.21 -4.90 -18.04
C ASP A 22 45.77 -3.44 -17.84
N PRO A 23 46.03 -2.83 -16.67
CA PRO A 23 45.66 -1.45 -16.36
C PRO A 23 46.42 -0.40 -17.20
N SER A 24 47.44 -0.84 -17.96
CA SER A 24 48.19 -0.01 -18.88
C SER A 24 47.81 -0.21 -20.36
N ALA A 25 46.90 -1.15 -20.65
CA ALA A 25 46.38 -1.32 -21.99
C ALA A 25 45.56 -0.09 -22.40
N GLU A 26 45.94 0.56 -23.50
CA GLU A 26 45.11 1.60 -24.09
C GLU A 26 43.75 0.99 -24.45
N ALA A 27 42.67 1.66 -24.06
CA ALA A 27 41.33 1.25 -24.46
C ALA A 27 41.28 1.14 -26.00
N PRO A 28 40.67 0.09 -26.57
CA PRO A 28 40.57 -0.03 -28.02
C PRO A 28 39.95 1.24 -28.60
N LEU A 29 40.64 1.85 -29.57
CA LEU A 29 40.16 3.04 -30.26
C LEU A 29 38.85 2.70 -30.97
N VAL A 30 37.77 3.38 -30.59
CA VAL A 30 36.48 3.29 -31.28
C VAL A 30 36.59 4.08 -32.58
N THR A 31 36.58 3.39 -33.71
CA THR A 31 36.57 4.05 -35.02
C THR A 31 35.29 4.86 -35.16
N THR A 32 35.43 6.11 -35.58
CA THR A 32 34.32 7.02 -35.82
C THR A 32 34.26 7.38 -37.29
N TYR A 33 33.07 7.26 -37.87
CA TYR A 33 32.76 7.59 -39.25
C TYR A 33 31.84 8.79 -39.31
N THR A 34 32.04 9.64 -40.30
CA THR A 34 31.18 10.80 -40.60
C THR A 34 30.51 10.62 -41.94
N TRP A 35 29.20 10.86 -42.00
CA TRP A 35 28.45 10.84 -43.24
C TRP A 35 28.89 11.98 -44.15
N THR A 36 29.29 11.63 -45.37
CA THR A 36 29.65 12.57 -46.42
C THR A 36 28.62 12.60 -47.55
N GLY A 37 27.88 11.51 -47.75
CA GLY A 37 26.94 11.35 -48.87
C GLY A 37 27.61 11.42 -50.24
N ALA A 38 28.91 11.16 -50.34
CA ALA A 38 29.69 11.31 -51.57
C ALA A 38 29.53 10.14 -52.57
N GLY A 39 28.92 9.03 -52.15
CA GLY A 39 28.71 7.84 -52.96
C GLY A 39 27.63 8.00 -54.02
N ALA A 40 27.56 7.02 -54.93
CA ALA A 40 26.62 7.02 -56.05
C ALA A 40 25.12 6.97 -55.66
N ASN A 41 24.82 6.65 -54.40
CA ASN A 41 23.47 6.63 -53.81
C ASN A 41 23.58 7.05 -52.33
N ALA A 42 22.46 7.33 -51.67
CA ALA A 42 22.43 7.72 -50.27
C ALA A 42 22.34 6.52 -49.29
N GLY A 43 22.65 5.30 -49.72
CA GLY A 43 22.54 4.10 -48.88
C GLY A 43 23.54 4.08 -47.73
N TRP A 44 23.07 3.75 -46.52
CA TRP A 44 23.89 3.65 -45.31
C TRP A 44 24.98 2.57 -45.36
N ARG A 45 24.86 1.61 -46.28
CA ARG A 45 25.82 0.53 -46.51
C ARG A 45 26.72 0.78 -47.71
N ASN A 46 26.68 1.97 -48.30
CA ASN A 46 27.65 2.37 -49.31
C ASN A 46 28.90 2.95 -48.63
N PRO A 47 30.08 2.29 -48.73
CA PRO A 47 31.29 2.75 -48.05
C PRO A 47 31.77 4.14 -48.50
N GLU A 48 31.41 4.58 -49.71
CA GLU A 48 31.76 5.90 -50.23
C GLU A 48 30.99 7.04 -49.55
N ASN A 49 29.92 6.74 -48.81
CA ASN A 49 29.16 7.73 -48.07
C ASN A 49 29.74 8.05 -46.69
N TRP A 50 30.81 7.37 -46.28
CA TRP A 50 31.42 7.54 -44.96
C TRP A 50 32.89 7.97 -45.07
N ASP A 51 33.33 8.77 -44.11
CA ASP A 51 34.73 9.13 -43.90
C ASP A 51 35.17 8.73 -42.47
N PRO A 52 36.18 7.86 -42.30
CA PRO A 52 36.99 7.22 -43.35
C PRO A 52 36.15 6.31 -44.26
N ASN A 53 36.59 6.11 -45.50
CA ASN A 53 35.88 5.27 -46.47
C ASN A 53 35.75 3.83 -45.95
N GLY A 54 34.52 3.37 -45.77
CA GLY A 54 34.19 2.09 -45.16
C GLY A 54 32.74 2.04 -44.70
N ILE A 55 32.22 0.84 -44.43
CA ILE A 55 30.91 0.69 -43.80
C ILE A 55 31.13 0.59 -42.29
N PRO A 56 30.57 1.50 -41.48
CA PRO A 56 30.68 1.42 -40.03
C PRO A 56 30.14 0.09 -39.49
N GLY A 57 30.96 -0.61 -38.71
CA GLY A 57 30.71 -1.93 -38.17
C GLY A 57 30.32 -1.96 -36.69
N ASN A 58 30.17 -3.16 -36.14
CA ASN A 58 29.77 -3.37 -34.75
C ASN A 58 30.79 -2.79 -33.77
N GLY A 59 30.32 -1.99 -32.80
CA GLY A 59 31.17 -1.30 -31.82
C GLY A 59 31.85 -0.04 -32.35
N GLU A 60 31.56 0.36 -33.59
CA GLU A 60 32.01 1.62 -34.20
C GLU A 60 30.89 2.66 -34.16
N ILE A 61 31.25 3.93 -34.37
CA ILE A 61 30.32 5.06 -34.33
C ILE A 61 30.15 5.63 -35.74
N ALA A 62 28.90 5.88 -36.13
CA ALA A 62 28.54 6.54 -37.37
C ALA A 62 27.82 7.86 -37.08
N ASN A 63 28.29 8.97 -37.61
CA ASN A 63 27.74 10.31 -37.35
C ASN A 63 27.11 10.91 -38.60
N ALA A 64 25.86 11.35 -38.47
CA ALA A 64 25.16 12.14 -39.45
C ALA A 64 24.74 13.47 -38.82
N ASP A 65 25.05 14.59 -39.47
CA ASP A 65 24.82 15.91 -38.89
C ASP A 65 24.20 16.88 -39.89
N GLY A 66 23.21 17.64 -39.42
CA GLY A 66 22.59 18.76 -40.14
C GLY A 66 21.33 18.41 -40.93
N ILE A 67 20.42 19.38 -41.03
CA ILE A 67 19.08 19.23 -41.62
C ILE A 67 19.04 18.85 -43.11
N SER A 68 20.12 19.11 -43.86
CA SER A 68 20.24 18.71 -45.27
C SER A 68 20.79 17.30 -45.46
N THR A 69 21.23 16.66 -44.38
CA THR A 69 21.82 15.33 -44.43
C THR A 69 20.71 14.28 -44.45
N VAL A 70 20.70 13.45 -45.49
CA VAL A 70 19.77 12.33 -45.64
C VAL A 70 20.57 11.05 -45.85
N ILE A 71 20.22 10.04 -45.06
CA ILE A 71 20.76 8.69 -45.10
C ILE A 71 19.61 7.75 -45.45
N ASP A 72 19.78 6.90 -46.45
CA ASP A 72 18.81 5.86 -46.78
C ASP A 72 19.16 4.56 -46.04
N ALA A 73 18.24 4.12 -45.17
CA ALA A 73 18.17 2.73 -44.74
C ALA A 73 17.58 1.91 -45.89
N ASP A 74 18.46 1.37 -46.72
CA ASP A 74 18.16 0.72 -47.99
C ASP A 74 18.06 -0.81 -47.89
N GLY A 75 17.90 -1.34 -46.68
CA GLY A 75 17.77 -2.76 -46.36
C GLY A 75 18.87 -3.27 -45.44
N ASP A 76 18.75 -4.53 -45.03
CA ASP A 76 19.69 -5.27 -44.17
C ASP A 76 19.95 -4.57 -42.81
N ALA A 77 20.98 -5.04 -42.10
CA ALA A 77 21.39 -4.50 -40.80
C ALA A 77 22.54 -3.48 -40.94
N PHE A 78 22.41 -2.35 -40.25
CA PHE A 78 23.49 -1.39 -40.00
C PHE A 78 24.04 -1.63 -38.59
N LEU A 79 25.29 -2.08 -38.50
CA LEU A 79 25.85 -2.66 -37.26
C LEU A 79 26.46 -1.64 -36.30
N ALA A 80 26.78 -0.43 -36.78
CA ALA A 80 27.32 0.63 -35.94
C ALA A 80 26.22 1.39 -35.18
N ASP A 81 26.65 2.14 -34.17
CA ASP A 81 25.80 3.10 -33.48
C ASP A 81 25.68 4.36 -34.34
N LEU A 82 24.46 4.65 -34.82
CA LEU A 82 24.17 5.78 -35.70
C LEU A 82 23.70 6.99 -34.90
N ASN A 83 24.52 8.04 -34.83
CA ASN A 83 24.13 9.33 -34.27
C ASN A 83 23.49 10.20 -35.36
N LEU A 84 22.22 10.57 -35.16
CA LEU A 84 21.53 11.55 -36.00
C LEU A 84 21.46 12.88 -35.24
N SER A 85 22.19 13.88 -35.70
CA SER A 85 22.32 15.18 -35.03
C SER A 85 21.75 16.33 -35.86
N ASN A 86 21.25 17.38 -35.18
CA ASN A 86 20.86 18.66 -35.78
C ASN A 86 19.93 18.54 -37.00
N GLY A 87 18.93 17.66 -36.96
CA GLY A 87 17.94 17.47 -38.02
C GLY A 87 18.35 16.49 -39.12
N ALA A 88 19.49 15.80 -38.99
CA ALA A 88 19.86 14.74 -39.93
C ALA A 88 18.74 13.70 -40.06
N THR A 89 18.47 13.30 -41.30
CA THR A 89 17.35 12.43 -41.64
C THR A 89 17.82 11.01 -41.94
N LEU A 90 17.21 10.03 -41.27
CA LEU A 90 17.23 8.64 -41.70
C LEU A 90 15.93 8.35 -42.46
N HIS A 91 16.05 8.13 -43.75
CA HIS A 91 14.96 7.74 -44.63
C HIS A 91 14.93 6.21 -44.76
N ILE A 92 13.85 5.58 -44.27
CA ILE A 92 13.66 4.14 -44.33
C ILE A 92 13.10 3.78 -45.71
N ALA A 93 14.01 3.62 -46.67
CA ALA A 93 13.68 3.30 -48.05
C ALA A 93 13.29 1.81 -48.23
N GLN A 94 13.86 0.92 -47.41
CA GLN A 94 13.47 -0.50 -47.32
C GLN A 94 13.52 -0.97 -45.86
N SER A 95 12.78 -2.05 -45.56
CA SER A 95 12.78 -2.61 -44.20
C SER A 95 14.18 -3.01 -43.75
N SER A 96 14.56 -2.55 -42.57
CA SER A 96 15.96 -2.50 -42.14
C SER A 96 16.11 -2.72 -40.62
N THR A 97 17.33 -3.00 -40.17
CA THR A 97 17.68 -3.08 -38.74
C THR A 97 18.84 -2.14 -38.44
N ALA A 98 18.69 -1.24 -37.49
CA ALA A 98 19.81 -0.45 -36.96
C ALA A 98 20.23 -1.03 -35.61
N ASN A 99 21.54 -1.20 -35.35
CA ASN A 99 22.00 -1.67 -34.04
C ASN A 99 21.51 -0.74 -32.93
N TYR A 100 21.83 0.55 -33.08
CA TYR A 100 21.40 1.59 -32.18
C TYR A 100 21.36 2.92 -32.93
N ILE A 101 20.29 3.71 -32.72
CA ILE A 101 20.18 5.08 -33.21
C ILE A 101 20.20 6.00 -32.00
N ALA A 102 21.18 6.91 -31.95
CA ALA A 102 21.16 8.03 -31.00
C ALA A 102 20.49 9.23 -31.66
N GLY A 103 19.23 9.47 -31.30
CA GLY A 103 18.44 10.57 -31.83
C GLY A 103 18.73 11.88 -31.08
N ASN A 104 19.63 12.70 -31.63
CA ASN A 104 20.03 13.99 -31.10
C ASN A 104 19.41 15.13 -31.95
N GLY A 105 18.08 15.17 -32.00
CA GLY A 105 17.35 16.06 -32.89
C GLY A 105 17.20 15.48 -34.30
N GLY A 106 17.25 14.16 -34.44
CA GLY A 106 17.16 13.47 -35.72
C GLY A 106 15.73 13.40 -36.27
N ARG A 107 15.63 13.14 -37.57
CA ARG A 107 14.36 12.89 -38.27
C ARG A 107 14.34 11.48 -38.87
N LEU A 108 13.24 10.76 -38.71
CA LEU A 108 13.02 9.47 -39.35
C LEU A 108 11.87 9.64 -40.35
N THR A 109 12.05 9.17 -41.59
CA THR A 109 11.03 9.27 -42.64
C THR A 109 10.75 7.93 -43.31
N ALA A 110 9.50 7.71 -43.71
CA ALA A 110 9.11 6.56 -44.52
C ALA A 110 7.98 6.96 -45.47
N GLY A 111 8.19 6.77 -46.78
CA GLY A 111 7.20 7.07 -47.82
C GLY A 111 6.41 5.85 -48.30
N SER A 112 6.81 4.64 -47.93
CA SER A 112 6.18 3.36 -48.29
C SER A 112 5.90 2.53 -47.04
N GLU A 113 5.29 1.36 -47.20
CA GLU A 113 5.14 0.40 -46.11
C GLU A 113 6.49 -0.33 -45.86
N VAL A 114 7.09 -0.05 -44.71
CA VAL A 114 8.41 -0.57 -44.31
C VAL A 114 8.47 -0.79 -42.80
N ALA A 115 9.48 -1.53 -42.34
CA ALA A 115 9.75 -1.74 -40.93
C ALA A 115 11.18 -1.33 -40.54
N LEU A 116 11.34 -0.83 -39.32
CA LEU A 116 12.65 -0.58 -38.72
C LEU A 116 12.75 -1.31 -37.39
N SER A 117 13.75 -2.18 -37.25
CA SER A 117 14.06 -2.89 -36.01
C SER A 117 15.34 -2.33 -35.39
N GLY A 118 15.57 -2.61 -34.09
CA GLY A 118 16.77 -2.16 -33.40
C GLY A 118 16.50 -1.48 -32.06
N GLN A 119 17.30 -0.45 -31.77
CA GLN A 119 17.12 0.41 -30.60
C GLN A 119 17.24 1.88 -30.99
N ILE A 120 16.46 2.74 -30.34
CA ILE A 120 16.53 4.20 -30.49
C ILE A 120 16.66 4.82 -29.10
N GLY A 121 17.78 5.47 -28.82
CA GLY A 121 17.96 6.28 -27.62
C GLY A 121 17.76 7.76 -27.92
N THR A 122 16.84 8.40 -27.21
CA THR A 122 16.53 9.82 -27.39
C THR A 122 17.48 10.71 -26.58
N LYS A 123 18.26 11.54 -27.26
CA LYS A 123 19.17 12.55 -26.67
C LYS A 123 18.65 13.98 -26.75
N GLU A 124 17.74 14.23 -27.69
CA GLU A 124 16.90 15.43 -27.83
C GLU A 124 15.55 15.03 -28.45
N SER A 125 14.66 15.98 -28.74
CA SER A 125 13.37 15.70 -29.39
C SER A 125 13.57 15.19 -30.81
N ASN A 126 12.96 14.06 -31.17
CA ASN A 126 13.12 13.43 -32.49
C ASN A 126 11.80 13.45 -33.28
N THR A 127 11.91 13.67 -34.58
CA THR A 127 10.73 13.76 -35.47
C THR A 127 10.58 12.49 -36.29
N PHE A 128 9.40 11.88 -36.25
CA PHE A 128 8.98 10.80 -37.13
C PHE A 128 8.01 11.39 -38.15
N ASP A 129 8.52 11.73 -39.33
CA ASP A 129 7.74 12.30 -40.42
C ASP A 129 7.40 11.22 -41.45
N ILE A 130 6.22 10.64 -41.30
CA ILE A 130 5.82 9.41 -41.99
C ILE A 130 4.70 9.73 -42.96
N GLU A 131 4.91 9.46 -44.25
CA GLU A 131 3.90 9.58 -45.30
C GLU A 131 3.32 8.23 -45.72
N GLY A 132 4.10 7.15 -45.57
CA GLY A 132 3.68 5.77 -45.81
C GLY A 132 3.23 5.06 -44.52
N VAL A 133 3.73 3.85 -44.30
CA VAL A 133 3.51 3.10 -43.06
C VAL A 133 4.86 2.63 -42.52
N LEU A 134 5.23 3.09 -41.33
CA LEU A 134 6.43 2.62 -40.64
C LEU A 134 6.03 1.73 -39.47
N THR A 135 6.36 0.44 -39.55
CA THR A 135 6.32 -0.46 -38.39
C THR A 135 7.63 -0.35 -37.63
N LEU A 136 7.59 0.25 -36.45
CA LEU A 136 8.76 0.43 -35.59
C LEU A 136 8.83 -0.73 -34.58
N ASN A 137 9.65 -1.73 -34.93
CA ASN A 137 10.00 -2.84 -34.04
C ASN A 137 11.20 -2.50 -33.14
N ALA A 138 11.75 -1.29 -33.27
CA ALA A 138 12.85 -0.82 -32.44
C ALA A 138 12.34 -0.36 -31.06
N THR A 139 13.01 -0.77 -29.99
CA THR A 139 12.73 -0.26 -28.64
C THR A 139 13.23 1.17 -28.52
N ILE A 140 12.43 2.04 -27.92
CA ILE A 140 12.77 3.44 -27.67
C ILE A 140 13.16 3.59 -26.20
N THR A 141 14.19 4.37 -25.92
CA THR A 141 14.61 4.73 -24.55
C THR A 141 14.91 6.22 -24.43
N GLY A 142 14.95 6.70 -23.18
CA GLY A 142 15.27 8.09 -22.87
C GLY A 142 14.04 8.94 -22.56
N VAL A 143 14.26 10.26 -22.46
CA VAL A 143 13.32 11.18 -21.80
C VAL A 143 12.85 12.32 -22.70
N HIS A 144 13.29 12.35 -23.96
CA HIS A 144 13.03 13.46 -24.87
C HIS A 144 11.84 13.16 -25.80
N ALA A 145 11.23 14.21 -26.35
CA ALA A 145 9.97 14.07 -27.07
C ALA A 145 10.11 13.24 -28.36
N LEU A 146 9.07 12.46 -28.65
CA LEU A 146 8.82 11.83 -29.94
C LEU A 146 7.71 12.61 -30.63
N ILE A 147 8.01 13.20 -31.78
CA ILE A 147 7.06 14.00 -32.56
C ILE A 147 6.65 13.22 -33.81
N LYS A 148 5.41 12.75 -33.87
CA LYS A 148 4.83 12.12 -35.06
C LYS A 148 4.16 13.17 -35.94
N THR A 149 4.64 13.29 -37.17
CA THR A 149 4.07 14.12 -38.24
C THR A 149 4.00 13.33 -39.56
N GLY A 150 3.65 13.98 -40.67
CA GLY A 150 3.33 13.34 -41.95
C GLY A 150 1.97 12.62 -41.90
N GLN A 151 1.33 12.45 -43.06
CA GLN A 151 -0.06 11.95 -43.13
C GLN A 151 -0.19 10.43 -42.99
N GLY A 152 0.93 9.71 -43.01
CA GLY A 152 0.99 8.26 -42.89
C GLY A 152 0.90 7.74 -41.45
N SER A 153 1.14 6.44 -41.30
CA SER A 153 1.00 5.69 -40.05
C SER A 153 2.35 5.32 -39.45
N LEU A 154 2.56 5.64 -38.17
CA LEU A 154 3.65 5.09 -37.36
C LEU A 154 3.05 4.04 -36.41
N ILE A 155 3.49 2.79 -36.53
CA ILE A 155 3.07 1.69 -35.66
C ILE A 155 4.20 1.40 -34.68
N LEU A 156 3.98 1.65 -33.40
CA LEU A 156 4.89 1.25 -32.32
C LEU A 156 4.61 -0.21 -31.96
N ALA A 157 5.54 -1.09 -32.32
CA ALA A 157 5.42 -2.55 -32.20
C ALA A 157 6.40 -3.17 -31.20
N ALA A 158 7.14 -2.33 -30.46
CA ALA A 158 8.04 -2.74 -29.39
C ALA A 158 7.57 -2.25 -28.01
N ASN A 159 7.94 -2.97 -26.95
CA ASN A 159 7.72 -2.56 -25.57
C ASN A 159 8.75 -1.47 -25.20
N ASN A 160 8.27 -0.28 -24.81
CA ASN A 160 9.08 0.90 -24.54
C ASN A 160 9.05 1.30 -23.05
N THR A 161 9.09 0.32 -22.14
CA THR A 161 9.03 0.56 -20.68
C THR A 161 10.10 1.52 -20.15
N ASP A 162 11.26 1.63 -20.80
CA ASP A 162 12.35 2.54 -20.40
C ASP A 162 12.31 3.92 -21.09
N TYR A 163 11.25 4.21 -21.85
CA TYR A 163 11.00 5.52 -22.44
C TYR A 163 10.05 6.33 -21.55
N SER A 164 10.40 7.59 -21.27
CA SER A 164 9.56 8.50 -20.47
C SER A 164 9.41 9.90 -21.10
N GLY A 165 9.87 10.07 -22.34
CA GLY A 165 9.65 11.30 -23.10
C GLY A 165 8.20 11.45 -23.55
N THR A 166 7.80 12.69 -23.83
CA THR A 166 6.44 12.97 -24.31
C THR A 166 6.25 12.48 -25.74
N VAL A 167 5.06 11.99 -26.06
CA VAL A 167 4.66 11.60 -27.41
C VAL A 167 3.69 12.64 -27.95
N GLU A 168 4.07 13.31 -29.03
CA GLU A 168 3.29 14.37 -29.68
C GLU A 168 2.84 13.90 -31.06
N VAL A 169 1.54 13.66 -31.24
CA VAL A 169 0.95 13.27 -32.52
C VAL A 169 0.39 14.51 -33.20
N GLN A 170 1.19 15.11 -34.09
CA GLN A 170 0.86 16.35 -34.78
C GLN A 170 0.08 16.13 -36.08
N ALA A 171 0.30 14.99 -36.77
CA ALA A 171 -0.41 14.62 -38.00
C ALA A 171 -0.39 13.11 -38.27
N GLY A 172 -1.34 12.66 -39.10
CA GLY A 172 -1.47 11.26 -39.52
C GLY A 172 -1.91 10.35 -38.37
N VAL A 173 -1.45 9.10 -38.41
CA VAL A 173 -1.84 8.06 -37.45
C VAL A 173 -0.64 7.60 -36.62
N LEU A 174 -0.79 7.56 -35.30
CA LEU A 174 0.08 6.81 -34.40
C LEU A 174 -0.68 5.59 -33.88
N GLU A 175 -0.12 4.40 -34.00
CA GLU A 175 -0.70 3.16 -33.47
C GLU A 175 0.19 2.56 -32.37
N ALA A 176 -0.41 2.34 -31.21
CA ALA A 176 0.20 1.63 -30.09
C ALA A 176 -0.31 0.17 -30.09
N SER A 177 0.49 -0.74 -30.66
CA SER A 177 0.04 -2.11 -31.01
C SER A 177 0.36 -3.19 -29.96
N VAL A 178 1.22 -2.87 -28.98
CA VAL A 178 1.71 -3.80 -27.96
C VAL A 178 1.67 -3.17 -26.56
N GLU A 179 1.92 -3.96 -25.53
CA GLU A 179 2.10 -3.45 -24.17
C GLU A 179 3.26 -2.45 -24.07
N ASN A 180 3.07 -1.40 -23.26
CA ASN A 180 4.01 -0.31 -23.02
C ASN A 180 4.53 0.37 -24.30
N ALA A 181 3.79 0.29 -25.41
CA ALA A 181 4.23 0.84 -26.69
C ALA A 181 4.48 2.36 -26.63
N LEU A 182 3.74 3.09 -25.78
CA LEU A 182 3.89 4.54 -25.61
C LEU A 182 4.89 4.93 -24.49
N GLY A 183 5.43 3.94 -23.76
CA GLY A 183 6.26 4.16 -22.58
C GLY A 183 5.52 4.84 -21.42
N ASN A 184 6.28 5.52 -20.56
CA ASN A 184 5.79 6.18 -19.34
C ASN A 184 5.47 7.67 -19.53
N GLY A 185 5.67 8.19 -20.74
CA GLY A 185 5.47 9.60 -21.05
C GLY A 185 4.01 9.98 -21.22
N ASN A 186 3.77 11.29 -21.29
CA ASN A 186 2.45 11.84 -21.62
C ASN A 186 2.25 11.85 -23.14
N VAL A 187 1.00 11.71 -23.57
CA VAL A 187 0.63 11.71 -24.99
C VAL A 187 -0.26 12.91 -25.30
N THR A 188 0.07 13.64 -26.35
CA THR A 188 -0.74 14.74 -26.90
C THR A 188 -1.14 14.38 -28.34
N VAL A 189 -2.42 14.51 -28.67
CA VAL A 189 -2.96 14.33 -30.02
C VAL A 189 -3.55 15.64 -30.50
N GLU A 190 -2.93 16.19 -31.55
CA GLU A 190 -3.32 17.48 -32.14
C GLU A 190 -4.48 17.34 -33.12
N SER A 191 -5.03 18.48 -33.53
CA SER A 191 -6.14 18.54 -34.50
C SER A 191 -5.75 17.88 -35.83
N GLY A 192 -6.61 16.99 -36.34
CA GLY A 192 -6.38 16.25 -37.59
C GLY A 192 -5.49 15.02 -37.45
N ALA A 193 -4.96 14.73 -36.26
CA ALA A 193 -4.21 13.52 -35.98
C ALA A 193 -5.11 12.43 -35.36
N THR A 194 -4.68 11.17 -35.48
CA THR A 194 -5.35 10.00 -34.91
C THR A 194 -4.39 9.19 -34.03
N LEU A 195 -4.83 8.84 -32.83
CA LEU A 195 -4.20 7.82 -32.00
C LEU A 195 -5.02 6.52 -32.03
N VAL A 196 -4.39 5.42 -32.42
CA VAL A 196 -4.95 4.07 -32.38
C VAL A 196 -4.38 3.33 -31.18
N VAL A 197 -5.26 2.78 -30.35
CA VAL A 197 -4.90 1.98 -29.18
C VAL A 197 -5.30 0.54 -29.43
N GLY A 198 -4.32 -0.31 -29.70
CA GLY A 198 -4.51 -1.72 -30.05
C GLY A 198 -4.37 -2.71 -28.88
N HIS A 199 -3.90 -2.25 -27.71
CA HIS A 199 -3.61 -3.10 -26.57
C HIS A 199 -4.00 -2.43 -25.23
N ASP A 200 -4.54 -3.20 -24.28
CA ASP A 200 -5.08 -2.67 -23.00
C ASP A 200 -4.00 -1.98 -22.14
N ASN A 201 -2.76 -2.47 -22.23
CA ASN A 201 -1.59 -1.93 -21.54
C ASN A 201 -0.70 -1.07 -22.45
N ALA A 202 -1.24 -0.44 -23.50
CA ALA A 202 -0.46 0.41 -24.39
C ALA A 202 0.14 1.66 -23.68
N PHE A 203 -0.51 2.11 -22.61
CA PHE A 203 -0.10 3.22 -21.75
C PHE A 203 0.43 2.73 -20.42
N PHE A 204 1.34 3.52 -19.82
CA PHE A 204 1.57 3.44 -18.39
C PHE A 204 0.38 4.05 -17.62
N PRO A 205 -0.11 3.43 -16.53
CA PRO A 205 -1.30 3.93 -15.82
C PRO A 205 -1.20 5.36 -15.28
N GLN A 206 0.02 5.89 -15.08
CA GLN A 206 0.23 7.27 -14.63
C GLN A 206 0.34 8.28 -15.78
N SER A 207 0.34 7.85 -17.04
CA SER A 207 0.42 8.74 -18.20
C SER A 207 -0.82 9.61 -18.33
N VAL A 208 -0.59 10.84 -18.81
CA VAL A 208 -1.65 11.79 -19.18
C VAL A 208 -1.91 11.70 -20.68
N LEU A 209 -3.18 11.65 -21.08
CA LEU A 209 -3.60 11.83 -22.48
C LEU A 209 -4.22 13.22 -22.66
N LYS A 210 -3.79 13.96 -23.67
CA LYS A 210 -4.38 15.24 -24.07
C LYS A 210 -4.81 15.18 -25.53
N VAL A 211 -6.03 15.61 -25.83
CA VAL A 211 -6.55 15.70 -27.20
C VAL A 211 -7.07 17.09 -27.49
N ALA A 212 -6.76 17.61 -28.67
CA ALA A 212 -7.29 18.88 -29.18
C ALA A 212 -8.60 18.67 -29.96
N THR A 213 -9.37 19.73 -30.14
CA THR A 213 -10.56 19.75 -31.00
C THR A 213 -10.17 19.28 -32.41
N GLY A 214 -10.86 18.26 -32.92
CA GLY A 214 -10.59 17.67 -34.23
C GLY A 214 -9.52 16.59 -34.25
N ALA A 215 -8.96 16.22 -33.10
CA ALA A 215 -8.23 14.96 -32.94
C ALA A 215 -9.20 13.76 -32.97
N ALA A 216 -8.69 12.57 -33.27
CA ALA A 216 -9.44 11.32 -33.23
C ALA A 216 -8.74 10.24 -32.41
N LEU A 217 -9.53 9.43 -31.72
CA LEU A 217 -9.10 8.25 -30.98
C LEU A 217 -9.80 7.02 -31.56
N SER A 218 -9.02 6.01 -31.93
CA SER A 218 -9.51 4.69 -32.32
C SER A 218 -9.12 3.69 -31.23
N LEU A 219 -10.05 3.41 -30.34
CA LEU A 219 -9.83 2.55 -29.18
C LEU A 219 -10.32 1.14 -29.50
N ASN A 220 -9.39 0.22 -29.76
CA ASN A 220 -9.70 -1.21 -29.93
C ASN A 220 -9.47 -2.01 -28.64
N ALA A 221 -9.04 -1.33 -27.59
CA ALA A 221 -8.69 -1.86 -26.28
C ALA A 221 -9.07 -0.85 -25.18
N THR A 222 -9.20 -1.31 -23.94
CA THR A 222 -9.50 -0.43 -22.81
C THR A 222 -8.23 -0.04 -22.09
N VAL A 223 -7.98 1.25 -21.96
CA VAL A 223 -6.79 1.79 -21.28
C VAL A 223 -7.15 2.56 -20.02
N THR A 224 -6.29 2.48 -19.01
CA THR A 224 -6.43 3.23 -17.75
C THR A 224 -5.40 4.34 -17.70
N LEU A 225 -5.84 5.56 -17.38
CA LEU A 225 -5.00 6.76 -17.31
C LEU A 225 -5.18 7.48 -15.96
N SER A 226 -4.17 8.25 -15.56
CA SER A 226 -4.26 9.14 -14.40
C SER A 226 -5.08 10.38 -14.72
N GLU A 227 -4.88 10.91 -15.93
CA GLU A 227 -5.51 12.13 -16.41
C GLU A 227 -5.84 12.05 -17.90
N PHE A 228 -6.97 12.66 -18.29
CA PHE A 228 -7.39 12.79 -19.67
C PHE A 228 -7.96 14.20 -19.89
N TYR A 229 -7.37 14.94 -20.82
CA TYR A 229 -7.78 16.29 -21.17
C TYR A 229 -8.37 16.34 -22.57
N MET A 230 -9.51 17.01 -22.72
CA MET A 230 -10.05 17.43 -24.01
C MET A 230 -9.96 18.95 -24.06
N ASP A 231 -9.24 19.49 -25.04
CA ASP A 231 -9.05 20.94 -25.22
C ASP A 231 -8.53 21.66 -23.98
N ASN A 232 -7.52 21.07 -23.33
CA ASN A 232 -6.95 21.51 -22.07
C ASN A 232 -7.91 21.50 -20.87
N VAL A 233 -9.11 20.92 -21.02
CA VAL A 233 -10.07 20.71 -19.92
C VAL A 233 -9.92 19.28 -19.41
N MET A 234 -9.53 19.15 -18.14
CA MET A 234 -9.45 17.85 -17.46
C MET A 234 -10.85 17.24 -17.36
N GLN A 235 -10.96 15.98 -17.78
CA GLN A 235 -12.21 15.23 -17.71
C GLN A 235 -12.43 14.64 -16.31
N PRO A 236 -13.64 14.53 -15.78
CA PRO A 236 -13.86 13.90 -14.48
C PRO A 236 -13.52 12.40 -14.49
N ILE A 237 -13.27 11.80 -13.32
CA ILE A 237 -13.16 10.33 -13.18
C ILE A 237 -14.36 9.65 -13.85
N GLY A 238 -14.11 8.62 -14.65
CA GLY A 238 -15.14 7.93 -15.42
C GLY A 238 -14.60 7.10 -16.59
N THR A 239 -15.52 6.55 -17.37
CA THR A 239 -15.24 5.78 -18.58
C THR A 239 -15.71 6.56 -19.81
N TYR A 240 -14.83 6.65 -20.81
CA TYR A 240 -15.01 7.41 -22.05
C TYR A 240 -14.86 6.44 -23.22
N ASP A 241 -15.86 6.37 -24.08
CA ASP A 241 -15.94 5.41 -25.17
C ASP A 241 -16.69 6.03 -26.37
N ALA A 242 -16.86 5.27 -27.44
CA ALA A 242 -17.57 5.73 -28.64
C ALA A 242 -19.06 6.05 -28.38
N SER A 243 -19.66 5.56 -27.29
CA SER A 243 -21.05 5.87 -26.94
C SER A 243 -21.18 7.23 -26.24
N THR A 244 -20.20 7.58 -25.41
CA THR A 244 -20.16 8.83 -24.65
C THR A 244 -19.57 9.98 -25.47
N HIS A 245 -18.60 9.70 -26.35
CA HIS A 245 -17.87 10.69 -27.14
C HIS A 245 -17.71 10.28 -28.62
N PRO A 246 -18.82 10.05 -29.37
CA PRO A 246 -18.78 9.52 -30.74
C PRO A 246 -18.05 10.40 -31.77
N GLU A 247 -17.87 11.69 -31.48
CA GLU A 247 -17.14 12.62 -32.36
C GLU A 247 -15.61 12.54 -32.19
N LEU A 248 -15.14 11.98 -31.07
CA LEU A 248 -13.72 11.86 -30.72
C LEU A 248 -13.27 10.40 -30.72
N ILE A 249 -14.10 9.50 -30.19
CA ILE A 249 -13.75 8.10 -29.92
C ILE A 249 -14.52 7.19 -30.87
N SER A 250 -13.78 6.25 -31.45
CA SER A 250 -14.29 5.13 -32.24
C SER A 250 -13.71 3.81 -31.71
N GLY A 251 -14.22 2.68 -32.21
CA GLY A 251 -13.79 1.34 -31.80
C GLY A 251 -14.59 0.77 -30.62
N THR A 252 -14.16 -0.40 -30.12
CA THR A 252 -14.85 -1.16 -29.06
C THR A 252 -14.30 -0.94 -27.65
N GLY A 253 -13.17 -0.24 -27.55
CA GLY A 253 -12.46 0.04 -26.31
C GLY A 253 -12.93 1.31 -25.61
N SER A 254 -12.26 1.65 -24.51
CA SER A 254 -12.58 2.81 -23.69
C SER A 254 -11.34 3.39 -22.98
N ILE A 255 -11.41 4.65 -22.58
CA ILE A 255 -10.50 5.26 -21.62
C ILE A 255 -11.16 5.23 -20.25
N VAL A 256 -10.46 4.74 -19.25
CA VAL A 256 -10.86 4.78 -17.84
C VAL A 256 -9.92 5.75 -17.11
N ILE A 257 -10.47 6.80 -16.51
CA ILE A 257 -9.69 7.76 -15.70
C ILE A 257 -9.75 7.33 -14.25
N GLY A 258 -8.58 7.00 -13.67
CA GLY A 258 -8.35 6.79 -12.24
C GLY A 258 -8.68 5.39 -11.72
N ARG A 259 -7.67 4.52 -11.58
CA ARG A 259 -7.70 3.48 -10.54
C ARG A 259 -7.13 4.11 -9.26
N PRO A 260 -7.97 4.53 -8.32
CA PRO A 260 -7.51 5.31 -7.19
C PRO A 260 -6.87 4.39 -6.15
N ALA A 261 -5.85 4.89 -5.44
CA ALA A 261 -5.34 4.22 -4.25
C ALA A 261 -6.36 4.18 -3.10
N SER A 262 -7.43 4.98 -3.20
CA SER A 262 -8.51 5.00 -2.21
C SER A 262 -9.91 5.10 -2.80
N PHE A 263 -10.87 4.49 -2.12
CA PHE A 263 -12.27 4.42 -2.50
C PHE A 263 -13.14 5.00 -1.40
N MET A 264 -14.27 5.60 -1.78
CA MET A 264 -15.38 5.86 -0.85
C MET A 264 -16.42 4.76 -1.00
N PHE A 265 -16.86 4.17 0.11
CA PHE A 265 -17.97 3.22 0.11
C PHE A 265 -19.32 3.94 0.27
N LEU A 266 -20.26 3.63 -0.61
CA LEU A 266 -21.55 4.30 -0.73
C LEU A 266 -22.69 3.57 0.01
N GLY A 267 -22.48 2.33 0.43
CA GLY A 267 -23.47 1.49 1.12
C GLY A 267 -23.86 0.23 0.35
N GLY A 268 -24.24 -0.83 1.06
CA GLY A 268 -24.72 -2.10 0.47
C GLY A 268 -23.71 -3.24 0.61
N ASN A 269 -23.73 -4.21 -0.31
CA ASN A 269 -22.79 -5.34 -0.31
C ASN A 269 -21.38 -4.90 -0.73
N TRP A 270 -20.36 -5.47 -0.09
CA TRP A 270 -18.95 -5.18 -0.37
C TRP A 270 -18.40 -5.77 -1.69
N ASP A 271 -19.21 -6.55 -2.42
CA ASP A 271 -18.81 -7.25 -3.65
C ASP A 271 -19.51 -6.70 -4.90
N VAL A 272 -19.99 -5.46 -4.81
CA VAL A 272 -20.71 -4.77 -5.87
C VAL A 272 -19.99 -3.47 -6.19
N ALA A 273 -19.38 -3.40 -7.37
CA ALA A 273 -18.59 -2.26 -7.82
C ALA A 273 -19.34 -0.91 -7.75
N SER A 274 -20.66 -0.90 -8.02
CA SER A 274 -21.47 0.32 -7.95
C SER A 274 -21.66 0.89 -6.54
N ASN A 275 -21.27 0.15 -5.50
CA ASN A 275 -21.30 0.63 -4.12
C ASN A 275 -20.02 1.39 -3.72
N TYR A 276 -19.15 1.68 -4.69
CA TYR A 276 -17.91 2.41 -4.50
C TYR A 276 -17.90 3.68 -5.36
N THR A 277 -17.19 4.71 -4.90
CA THR A 277 -16.75 5.83 -5.73
C THR A 277 -15.23 5.85 -5.77
N PRO A 278 -14.63 5.66 -6.97
CA PRO A 278 -15.26 5.30 -8.23
C PRO A 278 -15.87 3.90 -8.22
N ALA A 279 -16.77 3.63 -9.17
CA ALA A 279 -17.55 2.38 -9.27
C ALA A 279 -16.72 1.20 -9.79
N LEU A 280 -15.69 0.82 -9.04
CA LEU A 280 -14.73 -0.22 -9.33
C LEU A 280 -14.51 -1.06 -8.05
N MET A 281 -14.21 -2.34 -8.22
CA MET A 281 -13.90 -3.24 -7.11
C MET A 281 -12.52 -2.92 -6.51
N PRO A 282 -12.41 -2.67 -5.19
CA PRO A 282 -11.12 -2.52 -4.52
C PRO A 282 -10.29 -3.81 -4.52
N GLU A 283 -8.97 -3.67 -4.58
CA GLU A 283 -7.96 -4.74 -4.58
C GLU A 283 -7.00 -4.64 -3.38
N ALA A 284 -6.17 -5.67 -3.21
CA ALA A 284 -5.17 -5.71 -2.14
C ALA A 284 -4.17 -4.55 -2.25
N GLY A 285 -3.88 -3.90 -1.13
CA GLY A 285 -3.01 -2.72 -1.07
C GLY A 285 -3.74 -1.38 -1.27
N GLU A 286 -5.04 -1.40 -1.58
CA GLU A 286 -5.88 -0.20 -1.67
C GLU A 286 -6.65 0.05 -0.37
N THR A 287 -7.13 1.29 -0.16
CA THR A 287 -7.87 1.67 1.05
C THR A 287 -9.29 2.11 0.75
N VAL A 288 -10.26 1.65 1.52
CA VAL A 288 -11.67 2.03 1.41
C VAL A 288 -12.11 2.80 2.65
N PHE A 289 -12.61 4.01 2.46
CA PHE A 289 -13.24 4.80 3.52
C PHE A 289 -14.75 4.52 3.55
N CYS A 290 -15.25 4.03 4.68
CA CYS A 290 -16.63 3.67 4.88
C CYS A 290 -17.33 4.63 5.86
N GLU A 291 -18.23 5.47 5.32
CA GLU A 291 -19.07 6.39 6.09
C GLU A 291 -20.52 5.89 6.27
N GLY A 292 -20.79 4.61 5.99
CA GLY A 292 -22.14 4.04 6.01
C GLY A 292 -22.19 2.56 6.38
N GLU A 293 -23.29 1.89 6.02
CA GLU A 293 -23.45 0.44 6.25
C GLU A 293 -22.86 -0.37 5.09
N MET A 294 -21.78 -1.09 5.39
CA MET A 294 -21.17 -2.11 4.53
C MET A 294 -21.62 -3.50 4.94
N GLU A 295 -22.18 -4.27 4.01
CA GLU A 295 -22.67 -5.62 4.24
C GLU A 295 -21.69 -6.66 3.69
N THR A 296 -21.31 -7.62 4.53
CA THR A 296 -20.40 -8.70 4.11
C THR A 296 -21.12 -9.70 3.19
N THR A 297 -20.36 -10.36 2.31
CA THR A 297 -20.81 -11.47 1.45
C THR A 297 -19.77 -12.60 1.46
N SER A 298 -20.06 -13.71 0.77
CA SER A 298 -19.14 -14.85 0.67
C SER A 298 -17.86 -14.55 -0.11
N THR A 299 -17.80 -13.44 -0.84
CA THR A 299 -16.60 -13.00 -1.55
C THR A 299 -15.57 -12.51 -0.55
N ILE A 300 -14.33 -13.00 -0.64
CA ILE A 300 -13.23 -12.58 0.24
C ILE A 300 -12.86 -11.14 -0.11
N TYR A 301 -12.87 -10.26 0.89
CA TYR A 301 -12.59 -8.84 0.67
C TYR A 301 -11.09 -8.54 0.72
N PRO A 302 -10.47 -7.99 -0.34
CA PRO A 302 -9.01 -7.90 -0.43
C PRO A 302 -8.40 -6.59 0.10
N ALA A 303 -9.15 -5.49 0.08
CA ALA A 303 -8.66 -4.13 0.40
C ALA A 303 -8.75 -3.79 1.89
N ASP A 304 -7.92 -2.86 2.35
CA ASP A 304 -8.04 -2.30 3.69
C ASP A 304 -9.30 -1.42 3.79
N VAL A 305 -10.01 -1.46 4.92
CA VAL A 305 -11.20 -0.65 5.18
C VAL A 305 -11.00 0.20 6.43
N ILE A 306 -11.27 1.50 6.31
CA ILE A 306 -11.36 2.43 7.44
C ILE A 306 -12.82 2.80 7.62
N PHE A 307 -13.43 2.36 8.73
CA PHE A 307 -14.73 2.84 9.16
C PHE A 307 -14.53 4.20 9.82
N VAL A 308 -15.02 5.24 9.16
CA VAL A 308 -14.77 6.64 9.55
C VAL A 308 -15.57 6.97 10.82
N ASN A 309 -14.93 7.70 11.74
CA ASN A 309 -15.40 8.01 13.09
C ASN A 309 -16.90 8.37 13.16
N GLY A 310 -17.68 7.50 13.83
CA GLY A 310 -19.10 7.66 14.12
C GLY A 310 -20.04 7.48 12.92
N LYS A 311 -19.51 7.15 11.74
CA LYS A 311 -20.28 7.06 10.49
C LYS A 311 -20.34 5.63 9.95
N GLY A 312 -19.30 4.84 10.15
CA GLY A 312 -19.15 3.50 9.58
C GLY A 312 -19.87 2.40 10.37
N ARG A 313 -20.40 1.43 9.62
CA ARG A 313 -20.94 0.17 10.16
C ARG A 313 -20.56 -1.00 9.27
N LEU A 314 -20.05 -2.07 9.87
CA LEU A 314 -19.97 -3.39 9.24
C LEU A 314 -21.19 -4.22 9.66
N ARG A 315 -21.96 -4.71 8.69
CA ARG A 315 -23.09 -5.60 8.91
C ARG A 315 -22.76 -6.99 8.40
N MET A 316 -22.68 -7.95 9.32
CA MET A 316 -22.44 -9.33 9.00
C MET A 316 -23.68 -9.97 8.39
N ARG A 317 -23.49 -10.73 7.30
CA ARG A 317 -24.57 -11.47 6.61
C ARG A 317 -24.35 -12.98 6.58
N GLY A 318 -23.25 -13.47 7.14
CA GLY A 318 -22.82 -14.85 7.05
C GLY A 318 -21.49 -15.08 7.74
N ALA A 319 -20.90 -16.26 7.50
CA ALA A 319 -19.51 -16.56 7.86
C ALA A 319 -18.60 -16.13 6.70
N HIS A 320 -17.88 -15.01 6.85
CA HIS A 320 -17.19 -14.33 5.75
C HIS A 320 -15.75 -13.93 6.12
N GLN A 321 -14.96 -13.54 5.12
CA GLN A 321 -13.52 -13.29 5.27
C GLN A 321 -13.08 -11.98 4.61
N SER A 322 -12.12 -11.30 5.22
CA SER A 322 -11.37 -10.17 4.65
C SER A 322 -9.88 -10.43 4.83
N THR A 323 -9.10 -10.33 3.75
CA THR A 323 -7.62 -10.36 3.84
C THR A 323 -7.05 -8.98 4.09
N GLY A 324 -7.77 -7.93 3.68
CA GLY A 324 -7.47 -6.56 4.09
C GLY A 324 -7.91 -6.29 5.52
N SER A 325 -7.24 -5.36 6.18
CA SER A 325 -7.52 -4.97 7.56
C SER A 325 -8.82 -4.17 7.68
N LEU A 326 -9.54 -4.37 8.77
CA LEU A 326 -10.78 -3.65 9.10
C LEU A 326 -10.50 -2.73 10.29
N THR A 327 -10.24 -1.46 9.99
CA THR A 327 -9.91 -0.43 10.98
C THR A 327 -11.16 0.31 11.41
N PHE A 328 -11.50 0.23 12.70
CA PHE A 328 -12.62 0.96 13.29
C PHE A 328 -12.11 2.18 14.04
N GLU A 329 -12.41 3.38 13.53
CA GLU A 329 -12.29 4.61 14.31
C GLU A 329 -13.42 4.69 15.37
N GLY A 330 -13.45 5.75 16.18
CA GLY A 330 -14.42 5.88 17.27
C GLY A 330 -15.89 5.83 16.82
N GLY A 331 -16.79 5.41 17.70
CA GLY A 331 -18.25 5.47 17.51
C GLY A 331 -18.83 4.50 16.47
N ASN A 332 -18.03 3.61 15.89
CA ASN A 332 -18.49 2.67 14.86
C ASN A 332 -19.08 1.38 15.45
N ARG A 333 -19.62 0.51 14.58
CA ARG A 333 -20.14 -0.80 15.00
C ARG A 333 -19.95 -1.90 13.96
N LEU A 334 -19.59 -3.09 14.43
CA LEU A 334 -19.73 -4.35 13.72
C LEU A 334 -20.95 -5.07 14.27
N SER A 335 -21.87 -5.50 13.41
CA SER A 335 -23.19 -5.93 13.87
C SER A 335 -23.84 -7.02 13.05
N TYR A 336 -24.86 -7.68 13.63
CA TYR A 336 -25.82 -8.45 12.86
C TYR A 336 -27.21 -8.52 13.49
N ALA A 337 -28.19 -8.87 12.66
CA ALA A 337 -29.51 -9.32 13.08
C ALA A 337 -29.85 -10.64 12.36
N THR A 338 -30.23 -11.66 13.11
CA THR A 338 -30.53 -13.00 12.56
C THR A 338 -31.62 -13.69 13.39
N SER A 339 -32.25 -14.72 12.84
CA SER A 339 -33.02 -15.69 13.65
C SER A 339 -32.21 -16.95 13.97
N GLY A 340 -30.97 -17.02 13.49
CA GLY A 340 -30.06 -18.15 13.62
C GLY A 340 -29.09 -18.04 14.80
N THR A 341 -28.08 -18.90 14.80
CA THR A 341 -27.08 -19.04 15.89
C THR A 341 -25.93 -18.02 15.82
N GLY A 342 -25.98 -17.07 14.89
CA GLY A 342 -24.95 -16.02 14.73
C GLY A 342 -24.11 -16.18 13.47
N PHE A 343 -22.94 -15.54 13.46
CA PHE A 343 -22.08 -15.37 12.29
C PHE A 343 -20.59 -15.44 12.65
N ALA A 344 -19.73 -15.53 11.63
CA ALA A 344 -18.28 -15.56 11.80
C ALA A 344 -17.57 -14.55 10.88
N LEU A 345 -16.45 -14.00 11.34
CA LEU A 345 -15.58 -13.14 10.56
C LEU A 345 -14.12 -13.59 10.75
N GLU A 346 -13.47 -13.89 9.63
CA GLU A 346 -12.03 -14.04 9.57
C GLU A 346 -11.44 -12.77 8.94
N ALA A 347 -10.92 -11.86 9.77
CA ALA A 347 -10.32 -10.62 9.29
C ALA A 347 -9.33 -10.07 10.32
N PRO A 348 -8.24 -9.40 9.89
CA PRO A 348 -7.47 -8.53 10.77
C PRO A 348 -8.33 -7.32 11.17
N ILE A 349 -8.60 -7.13 12.45
CA ILE A 349 -9.36 -6.00 12.99
C ILE A 349 -8.40 -5.06 13.73
N VAL A 350 -8.53 -3.76 13.47
CA VAL A 350 -7.76 -2.71 14.17
C VAL A 350 -8.73 -1.82 14.94
N ALA A 351 -8.64 -1.86 16.28
CA ALA A 351 -9.39 -1.02 17.20
C ALA A 351 -8.70 0.35 17.37
N ALA A 352 -8.85 1.23 16.39
CA ALA A 352 -8.25 2.57 16.38
C ALA A 352 -9.02 3.60 17.23
N GLY A 353 -10.31 3.39 17.42
CA GLY A 353 -11.15 4.12 18.37
C GLY A 353 -12.26 3.22 18.93
N ASP A 354 -12.96 3.70 19.96
CA ASP A 354 -13.95 2.90 20.66
C ASP A 354 -15.09 2.48 19.72
N PHE A 355 -15.43 1.19 19.68
CA PHE A 355 -16.50 0.70 18.80
C PHE A 355 -17.24 -0.50 19.41
N ASN A 356 -18.38 -0.85 18.82
CA ASN A 356 -19.28 -1.87 19.36
C ASN A 356 -19.34 -3.14 18.50
N PHE A 357 -19.40 -4.30 19.17
CA PHE A 357 -20.00 -5.52 18.63
C PHE A 357 -21.49 -5.57 19.00
N GLU A 358 -22.38 -5.41 18.03
CA GLU A 358 -23.83 -5.44 18.23
C GLU A 358 -24.47 -6.70 17.66
N MET A 359 -24.90 -7.60 18.54
CA MET A 359 -25.50 -8.88 18.17
C MET A 359 -26.99 -8.87 18.49
N SER A 360 -27.83 -9.21 17.52
CA SER A 360 -29.27 -9.38 17.70
C SER A 360 -29.72 -10.72 17.13
N SER A 361 -30.23 -11.60 17.98
CA SER A 361 -30.85 -12.86 17.54
C SER A 361 -32.07 -13.24 18.37
N SER A 362 -33.03 -13.93 17.76
CA SER A 362 -34.17 -14.54 18.45
C SER A 362 -33.81 -15.77 19.29
N GLN A 363 -32.54 -16.20 19.26
CA GLN A 363 -32.02 -17.30 20.04
C GLN A 363 -30.61 -16.99 20.54
N ASN A 364 -30.03 -17.88 21.35
CA ASN A 364 -28.62 -17.74 21.73
C ASN A 364 -27.74 -17.71 20.47
N SER A 365 -26.81 -16.77 20.43
CA SER A 365 -26.04 -16.49 19.22
C SER A 365 -24.60 -16.11 19.50
N SER A 366 -23.74 -16.32 18.51
CA SER A 366 -22.32 -15.98 18.60
C SER A 366 -21.82 -15.12 17.44
N LEU A 367 -20.88 -14.24 17.72
CA LEU A 367 -20.00 -13.63 16.72
C LEU A 367 -18.63 -14.30 16.87
N THR A 368 -18.27 -15.20 15.97
CA THR A 368 -16.96 -15.87 16.01
C THR A 368 -15.92 -15.09 15.22
N LEU A 369 -14.83 -14.71 15.86
CA LEU A 369 -13.73 -13.93 15.29
C LEU A 369 -12.46 -14.79 15.26
N THR A 370 -12.04 -15.20 14.07
CA THR A 370 -10.89 -16.10 13.88
C THR A 370 -9.62 -15.37 13.42
N GLY A 371 -9.75 -14.13 12.92
CA GLY A 371 -8.61 -13.26 12.60
C GLY A 371 -8.02 -12.58 13.83
N THR A 372 -7.00 -11.74 13.62
CA THR A 372 -6.32 -10.99 14.70
C THR A 372 -7.09 -9.73 15.06
N ILE A 373 -6.99 -9.31 16.32
CA ILE A 373 -7.43 -8.01 16.81
C ILE A 373 -6.21 -7.28 17.35
N SER A 374 -6.06 -6.01 16.98
CA SER A 374 -4.98 -5.14 17.48
C SER A 374 -5.50 -3.75 17.85
N GLY A 375 -4.66 -2.96 18.53
CA GLY A 375 -5.00 -1.62 18.99
C GLY A 375 -5.31 -1.53 20.48
N SER A 376 -5.69 -0.34 20.92
CA SER A 376 -5.79 0.00 22.36
C SER A 376 -7.14 0.60 22.75
N ALA A 377 -8.09 0.68 21.80
CA ALA A 377 -9.41 1.23 22.06
C ALA A 377 -10.35 0.27 22.79
N THR A 378 -11.47 0.80 23.28
CA THR A 378 -12.54 0.02 23.91
C THR A 378 -13.37 -0.71 22.87
N ILE A 379 -13.51 -2.02 23.03
CA ILE A 379 -14.46 -2.84 22.29
C ILE A 379 -15.60 -3.19 23.23
N SER A 380 -16.75 -2.55 23.01
CA SER A 380 -17.97 -2.80 23.76
C SER A 380 -18.78 -3.91 23.13
N VAL A 381 -19.21 -4.89 23.91
CA VAL A 381 -20.04 -6.00 23.41
C VAL A 381 -21.49 -5.76 23.84
N ARG A 382 -22.43 -5.92 22.91
CA ARG A 382 -23.84 -5.57 23.09
C ARG A 382 -24.75 -6.68 22.56
N ASN A 383 -25.70 -7.09 23.39
CA ASN A 383 -26.87 -7.86 22.97
C ASN A 383 -28.05 -6.89 22.80
N THR A 384 -28.41 -6.63 21.54
CA THR A 384 -29.42 -5.63 21.17
C THR A 384 -30.81 -6.23 20.99
N ARG A 385 -30.99 -7.54 21.24
CA ARG A 385 -32.31 -8.16 21.20
C ARG A 385 -33.12 -7.78 22.44
N SER A 386 -34.31 -7.20 22.22
CA SER A 386 -35.21 -6.79 23.30
C SER A 386 -36.38 -7.74 23.55
N SER A 387 -36.82 -8.48 22.52
CA SER A 387 -38.05 -9.29 22.57
C SER A 387 -37.88 -10.67 23.22
N GLU A 388 -36.67 -11.22 23.29
CA GLU A 388 -36.38 -12.54 23.85
C GLU A 388 -35.20 -12.44 24.83
N SER A 389 -35.21 -13.27 25.86
CA SER A 389 -34.07 -13.46 26.76
C SER A 389 -33.08 -14.40 26.06
N THR A 390 -32.04 -13.81 25.47
CA THR A 390 -31.00 -14.55 24.76
C THR A 390 -29.62 -14.19 25.30
N THR A 391 -28.66 -15.09 25.07
CA THR A 391 -27.24 -14.80 25.25
C THR A 391 -26.62 -14.47 23.90
N ALA A 392 -25.89 -13.37 23.82
CA ALA A 392 -25.05 -13.05 22.67
C ALA A 392 -23.57 -13.10 23.08
N THR A 393 -22.79 -13.95 22.42
CA THR A 393 -21.40 -14.22 22.76
C THR A 393 -20.45 -13.80 21.65
N ALA A 394 -19.52 -12.87 21.90
CA ALA A 394 -18.37 -12.71 21.01
C ALA A 394 -17.33 -13.80 21.34
N ILE A 395 -17.00 -14.65 20.37
CA ILE A 395 -16.03 -15.73 20.52
C ILE A 395 -14.72 -15.29 19.85
N LEU A 396 -13.65 -15.21 20.64
CA LEU A 396 -12.32 -14.80 20.24
C LEU A 396 -11.46 -16.05 20.05
N SER A 397 -11.13 -16.36 18.80
CA SER A 397 -10.40 -17.57 18.40
C SER A 397 -9.07 -17.29 17.69
N GLY A 398 -8.77 -16.02 17.39
CA GLY A 398 -7.47 -15.59 16.84
C GLY A 398 -6.41 -15.28 17.91
N ASP A 399 -5.19 -14.99 17.47
CA ASP A 399 -4.11 -14.46 18.32
C ASP A 399 -4.23 -12.93 18.39
N ASN A 400 -4.69 -12.42 19.54
CA ASN A 400 -4.90 -10.99 19.76
C ASN A 400 -3.77 -10.36 20.58
N SER A 401 -2.54 -10.88 20.50
CA SER A 401 -1.36 -10.33 21.18
C SER A 401 -1.08 -8.85 20.88
N GLY A 402 -1.55 -8.34 19.73
CA GLY A 402 -1.48 -6.93 19.36
C GLY A 402 -2.56 -6.03 19.98
N TYR A 403 -3.49 -6.58 20.78
CA TYR A 403 -4.56 -5.83 21.43
C TYR A 403 -4.26 -5.57 22.91
N ASP A 404 -4.29 -4.31 23.34
CA ASP A 404 -4.04 -3.90 24.73
C ASP A 404 -5.08 -2.89 25.27
N GLY A 405 -6.27 -2.88 24.66
CA GLY A 405 -7.38 -1.99 25.01
C GLY A 405 -8.30 -2.49 26.12
N PHE A 406 -9.61 -2.31 25.93
CA PHE A 406 -10.64 -2.64 26.92
C PHE A 406 -11.77 -3.48 26.31
N TRP A 407 -12.03 -4.65 26.89
CA TRP A 407 -13.26 -5.40 26.65
C TRP A 407 -14.35 -4.90 27.59
N ASP A 408 -15.31 -4.15 27.07
CA ASP A 408 -16.43 -3.59 27.85
C ASP A 408 -17.71 -4.41 27.69
N LEU A 409 -18.06 -5.16 28.73
CA LEU A 409 -19.31 -5.88 28.90
C LEU A 409 -20.14 -5.29 30.05
N THR A 410 -19.98 -4.00 30.36
CA THR A 410 -20.67 -3.37 31.50
C THR A 410 -22.11 -2.96 31.21
N THR A 411 -22.46 -2.78 29.93
CA THR A 411 -23.83 -2.42 29.55
C THR A 411 -24.74 -3.65 29.55
N PRO A 412 -25.92 -3.58 30.21
CA PRO A 412 -26.89 -4.66 30.19
C PRO A 412 -27.38 -4.99 28.77
N ALA A 413 -27.81 -6.24 28.55
CA ALA A 413 -28.55 -6.59 27.35
C ALA A 413 -29.86 -5.77 27.23
N SER A 414 -30.35 -5.60 26.00
CA SER A 414 -31.59 -4.85 25.76
C SER A 414 -32.82 -5.52 26.38
N ASN A 415 -32.85 -6.86 26.43
CA ASN A 415 -33.79 -7.60 27.26
C ASN A 415 -33.25 -7.69 28.70
N ALA A 416 -34.07 -7.42 29.71
CA ALA A 416 -33.66 -7.42 31.12
C ALA A 416 -33.09 -8.76 31.60
N ASN A 417 -33.50 -9.88 30.99
CA ASN A 417 -33.00 -11.22 31.27
C ASN A 417 -32.02 -11.71 30.19
N GLY A 418 -31.64 -10.86 29.24
CA GLY A 418 -30.62 -11.17 28.23
C GLY A 418 -29.22 -11.09 28.82
N VAL A 419 -28.27 -11.75 28.17
CA VAL A 419 -26.86 -11.82 28.60
C VAL A 419 -25.96 -11.36 27.46
N VAL A 420 -24.94 -10.59 27.81
CA VAL A 420 -23.77 -10.34 26.96
C VAL A 420 -22.62 -11.23 27.44
N ALA A 421 -21.94 -11.87 26.52
CA ALA A 421 -20.77 -12.67 26.82
C ALA A 421 -19.60 -12.41 25.87
N VAL A 422 -18.39 -12.59 26.37
CA VAL A 422 -17.16 -12.75 25.56
C VAL A 422 -16.48 -14.04 25.97
N GLN A 423 -16.04 -14.83 25.00
CA GLN A 423 -15.37 -16.11 25.21
C GLN A 423 -14.02 -16.12 24.51
N GLY A 424 -12.95 -16.47 25.24
CA GLY A 424 -11.63 -16.71 24.65
C GLY A 424 -11.37 -18.20 24.47
N THR A 425 -11.12 -18.64 23.23
CA THR A 425 -10.91 -20.05 22.88
C THR A 425 -9.51 -20.37 22.36
N SER A 426 -8.63 -19.37 22.25
CA SER A 426 -7.26 -19.46 21.73
C SER A 426 -6.25 -18.83 22.69
N ALA A 427 -4.96 -19.08 22.45
CA ALA A 427 -3.89 -18.31 23.08
C ALA A 427 -4.02 -16.82 22.72
N ASN A 428 -3.73 -15.95 23.69
CA ASN A 428 -3.84 -14.49 23.59
C ASN A 428 -5.23 -13.99 23.16
N ALA A 429 -6.30 -14.77 23.32
CA ALA A 429 -7.64 -14.40 22.87
C ALA A 429 -8.09 -13.02 23.40
N PHE A 430 -7.73 -12.66 24.64
CA PHE A 430 -8.05 -11.36 25.22
C PHE A 430 -6.91 -10.32 25.07
N GLY A 431 -5.83 -10.65 24.36
CA GLY A 431 -4.63 -9.82 24.26
C GLY A 431 -4.05 -9.50 25.63
N SER A 432 -3.61 -8.26 25.83
CA SER A 432 -3.21 -7.71 27.14
C SER A 432 -4.23 -6.70 27.68
N ALA A 433 -5.49 -6.83 27.27
CA ALA A 433 -6.55 -5.88 27.58
C ALA A 433 -7.06 -5.99 29.03
N THR A 434 -7.69 -4.92 29.51
CA THR A 434 -8.58 -4.94 30.68
C THR A 434 -9.95 -5.46 30.26
N ILE A 435 -10.53 -6.36 31.04
CA ILE A 435 -11.83 -6.99 30.80
C ILE A 435 -12.79 -6.54 31.90
N SER A 436 -13.84 -5.80 31.54
CA SER A 436 -14.82 -5.27 32.47
C SER A 436 -16.20 -5.88 32.24
N VAL A 437 -16.77 -6.52 33.25
CA VAL A 437 -18.04 -7.26 33.14
C VAL A 437 -19.06 -6.70 34.13
N GLY A 438 -20.20 -6.27 33.60
CA GLY A 438 -21.33 -5.77 34.37
C GLY A 438 -22.23 -6.88 34.94
N ALA A 439 -23.15 -6.51 35.82
CA ALA A 439 -24.13 -7.43 36.39
C ALA A 439 -24.90 -8.20 35.30
N ASN A 440 -25.18 -9.48 35.54
CA ASN A 440 -25.85 -10.42 34.62
C ASN A 440 -25.07 -10.79 33.34
N ASN A 441 -24.00 -10.06 33.02
CA ASN A 441 -23.11 -10.39 31.90
C ASN A 441 -21.99 -11.34 32.33
N ARG A 442 -21.31 -11.96 31.36
CA ARG A 442 -20.27 -12.94 31.66
C ARG A 442 -19.05 -12.88 30.75
N VAL A 443 -17.91 -13.31 31.27
CA VAL A 443 -16.73 -13.68 30.48
C VAL A 443 -16.50 -15.18 30.59
N ILE A 444 -16.00 -15.82 29.54
CA ILE A 444 -15.75 -17.26 29.47
C ILE A 444 -14.31 -17.48 29.03
N PHE A 445 -13.56 -18.24 29.82
CA PHE A 445 -12.18 -18.60 29.53
C PHE A 445 -12.11 -20.08 29.20
N SER A 446 -11.89 -20.41 27.94
CA SER A 446 -11.88 -21.79 27.43
C SER A 446 -10.51 -22.24 26.92
N HIS A 447 -9.47 -21.45 27.16
CA HIS A 447 -8.08 -21.78 26.84
C HIS A 447 -7.15 -21.24 27.92
N ASP A 448 -6.16 -22.05 28.36
CA ASP A 448 -5.28 -21.71 29.49
C ASP A 448 -4.48 -20.42 29.23
N GLU A 449 -4.08 -20.22 27.97
CA GLU A 449 -3.31 -19.05 27.52
C GLU A 449 -4.20 -17.93 26.93
N SER A 450 -5.52 -17.97 27.16
CA SER A 450 -6.41 -16.91 26.65
C SER A 450 -6.13 -15.53 27.25
N THR A 451 -5.51 -15.50 28.43
CA THR A 451 -5.01 -14.31 29.14
C THR A 451 -3.58 -14.54 29.62
N SER A 452 -2.94 -13.46 30.07
CA SER A 452 -1.62 -13.45 30.69
C SER A 452 -1.59 -12.56 31.94
N VAL A 453 -0.42 -12.46 32.57
CA VAL A 453 -0.17 -11.51 33.68
C VAL A 453 -0.34 -10.04 33.28
N ASP A 454 -0.52 -9.72 32.00
CA ASP A 454 -0.74 -8.34 31.56
C ASP A 454 -2.23 -7.97 31.48
N ASN A 455 -3.13 -8.94 31.58
CA ASN A 455 -4.56 -8.67 31.66
C ASN A 455 -5.02 -8.25 33.06
N GLU A 456 -6.12 -7.51 33.07
CA GLU A 456 -6.91 -7.20 34.27
C GLU A 456 -8.34 -7.68 34.06
N LEU A 457 -8.96 -8.26 35.09
CA LEU A 457 -10.38 -8.62 35.08
C LEU A 457 -11.13 -7.85 36.17
N ILE A 458 -12.21 -7.19 35.79
CA ILE A 458 -13.12 -6.45 36.68
C ILE A 458 -14.51 -7.08 36.56
N LEU A 459 -15.00 -7.68 37.65
CA LEU A 459 -16.34 -8.26 37.74
C LEU A 459 -17.19 -7.42 38.71
N ALA A 460 -18.21 -6.73 38.20
CA ALA A 460 -19.19 -6.06 39.04
C ALA A 460 -20.01 -7.09 39.85
N SER A 461 -20.65 -6.65 40.94
CA SER A 461 -21.57 -7.54 41.68
C SER A 461 -22.66 -8.09 40.75
N GLY A 462 -22.84 -9.41 40.73
CA GLY A 462 -23.75 -10.11 39.83
C GLY A 462 -23.20 -10.42 38.43
N ALA A 463 -21.95 -10.05 38.12
CA ALA A 463 -21.23 -10.50 36.93
C ALA A 463 -20.65 -11.91 37.14
N GLN A 464 -20.43 -12.66 36.06
CA GLN A 464 -19.85 -14.00 36.15
C GLN A 464 -18.64 -14.22 35.24
N ALA A 465 -17.66 -14.98 35.73
CA ALA A 465 -16.57 -15.54 34.94
C ALA A 465 -16.70 -17.07 34.92
N THR A 466 -16.75 -17.66 33.74
CA THR A 466 -16.72 -19.11 33.55
C THR A 466 -15.28 -19.54 33.29
N LEU A 467 -14.74 -20.35 34.21
CA LEU A 467 -13.39 -20.90 34.15
C LEU A 467 -13.47 -22.34 33.59
N ASP A 468 -13.54 -22.48 32.28
CA ASP A 468 -13.42 -23.79 31.62
C ASP A 468 -11.94 -24.21 31.45
N ALA A 469 -11.02 -23.29 31.72
CA ALA A 469 -9.57 -23.42 31.62
C ALA A 469 -8.87 -22.80 32.83
N HIS A 470 -7.58 -23.08 33.00
CA HIS A 470 -6.73 -22.48 34.04
C HIS A 470 -6.08 -21.20 33.52
N ILE A 471 -6.45 -20.04 34.07
CA ILE A 471 -5.98 -18.74 33.57
C ILE A 471 -5.09 -18.01 34.56
N THR A 472 -4.26 -17.12 34.01
CA THR A 472 -3.45 -16.17 34.77
C THR A 472 -3.81 -14.74 34.42
N LEU A 473 -3.86 -13.86 35.43
CA LEU A 473 -4.09 -12.42 35.31
C LEU A 473 -3.05 -11.62 36.11
N GLY A 474 -2.87 -10.35 35.77
CA GLY A 474 -2.06 -9.41 36.55
C GLY A 474 -2.81 -8.70 37.67
N GLN A 475 -4.15 -8.64 37.57
CA GLN A 475 -5.02 -8.03 38.57
C GLN A 475 -6.45 -8.56 38.41
N LEU A 476 -7.13 -8.70 39.54
CA LEU A 476 -8.53 -9.09 39.60
C LEU A 476 -9.29 -8.13 40.52
N THR A 477 -10.45 -7.66 40.09
CA THR A 477 -11.36 -6.83 40.90
C THR A 477 -12.71 -7.53 40.99
N LEU A 478 -13.17 -7.83 42.21
CA LEU A 478 -14.47 -8.43 42.48
C LEU A 478 -15.34 -7.44 43.26
N GLY A 479 -16.40 -6.93 42.64
CA GLY A 479 -17.16 -5.81 43.15
C GLY A 479 -16.26 -4.58 43.31
N GLU A 480 -16.03 -4.18 44.56
CA GLU A 480 -15.14 -3.05 44.91
C GLU A 480 -13.75 -3.50 45.40
N THR A 481 -13.52 -4.82 45.54
CA THR A 481 -12.29 -5.35 46.13
C THR A 481 -11.26 -5.71 45.06
N VAL A 482 -10.06 -5.14 45.17
CA VAL A 482 -8.93 -5.39 44.27
C VAL A 482 -7.99 -6.44 44.86
N TYR A 483 -7.62 -7.42 44.03
CA TYR A 483 -6.67 -8.49 44.33
C TYR A 483 -5.47 -8.39 43.38
N ASN A 484 -4.27 -8.30 43.96
CA ASN A 484 -2.99 -8.26 43.23
C ASN A 484 -2.23 -9.58 43.29
N SER A 485 -2.75 -10.56 44.05
CA SER A 485 -2.26 -11.93 44.11
C SER A 485 -3.35 -12.85 44.63
N GLY A 486 -3.21 -14.15 44.36
CA GLY A 486 -4.09 -15.18 44.91
C GLY A 486 -4.56 -16.19 43.89
N THR A 487 -5.35 -17.14 44.37
CA THR A 487 -5.94 -18.22 43.58
C THR A 487 -7.45 -18.26 43.84
N PHE A 488 -8.23 -18.22 42.78
CA PHE A 488 -9.68 -18.05 42.81
C PHE A 488 -10.36 -19.17 42.02
N THR A 489 -11.41 -19.74 42.59
CA THR A 489 -12.16 -20.84 42.00
C THR A 489 -13.65 -20.66 42.29
N SER A 490 -14.50 -21.40 41.58
CA SER A 490 -15.94 -21.46 41.86
C SER A 490 -16.25 -21.93 43.29
N ALA A 491 -15.37 -22.72 43.91
CA ALA A 491 -15.54 -23.16 45.29
C ALA A 491 -15.26 -22.05 46.33
N SER A 492 -14.31 -21.14 46.06
CA SER A 492 -13.97 -20.05 46.98
C SER A 492 -14.79 -18.78 46.77
N HIS A 493 -15.23 -18.52 45.54
CA HIS A 493 -15.89 -17.28 45.13
C HIS A 493 -17.03 -17.54 44.13
N GLY A 494 -17.92 -18.48 44.46
CA GLY A 494 -19.00 -18.96 43.58
C GLY A 494 -20.03 -17.91 43.12
N ASP A 495 -20.10 -16.77 43.80
CA ASP A 495 -20.93 -15.63 43.35
C ASP A 495 -20.40 -14.99 42.05
N PHE A 496 -19.09 -15.10 41.81
CA PHE A 496 -18.41 -14.53 40.65
C PHE A 496 -17.90 -15.59 39.67
N PHE A 497 -17.58 -16.81 40.13
CA PHE A 497 -16.95 -17.83 39.30
C PHE A 497 -17.77 -19.11 39.15
N GLN A 498 -17.74 -19.65 37.94
CA GLN A 498 -18.25 -20.98 37.60
C GLN A 498 -17.18 -21.78 36.85
N GLY A 499 -17.42 -23.07 36.64
CA GLY A 499 -16.49 -23.96 35.95
C GLY A 499 -15.50 -24.65 36.90
N ALA A 500 -14.70 -25.55 36.33
CA ALA A 500 -13.74 -26.40 37.05
C ALA A 500 -12.31 -25.84 37.05
N GLY A 501 -12.06 -24.81 36.24
CA GLY A 501 -10.76 -24.15 36.14
C GLY A 501 -10.40 -23.30 37.35
N GLU A 502 -9.18 -22.77 37.31
CA GLU A 502 -8.58 -21.94 38.36
C GLU A 502 -8.12 -20.62 37.76
N LEU A 503 -8.35 -19.51 38.48
CA LEU A 503 -7.80 -18.20 38.15
C LEU A 503 -6.69 -17.85 39.13
N LYS A 504 -5.48 -17.63 38.60
CA LYS A 504 -4.33 -17.19 39.38
C LYS A 504 -4.00 -15.73 39.09
N VAL A 505 -3.83 -14.93 40.14
CA VAL A 505 -3.37 -13.54 40.02
C VAL A 505 -1.87 -13.49 40.35
N GLY A 506 -1.08 -13.08 39.36
CA GLY A 506 0.35 -12.89 39.44
C GLY A 506 0.75 -11.41 39.31
N SER A 507 2.02 -11.11 39.52
CA SER A 507 2.54 -9.74 39.33
C SER A 507 2.76 -9.47 37.84
N SER A 508 2.03 -8.50 37.28
CA SER A 508 2.29 -7.99 35.92
C SER A 508 3.68 -7.35 35.84
N THR A 509 4.34 -7.53 34.69
CA THR A 509 5.60 -6.85 34.36
C THR A 509 5.40 -5.64 33.43
N ARG A 510 4.18 -5.40 32.96
CA ARG A 510 3.88 -4.41 31.90
C ARG A 510 3.19 -3.15 32.46
N LEU A 511 3.53 -1.99 31.87
CA LEU A 511 2.89 -0.70 32.13
C LEU A 511 1.81 -0.47 31.06
N SER A 512 0.53 -0.68 31.40
CA SER A 512 -0.59 -0.34 30.51
C SER A 512 -1.07 1.11 30.75
N SER A 513 -1.73 1.72 29.77
CA SER A 513 -2.38 3.04 29.91
C SER A 513 -3.41 3.07 31.05
N ALA A 514 -4.07 1.94 31.34
CA ALA A 514 -4.96 1.78 32.49
C ALA A 514 -4.21 1.76 33.84
N ARG A 515 -2.98 1.25 33.87
CA ARG A 515 -2.11 1.25 35.07
C ARG A 515 -1.31 2.56 35.23
N LEU A 516 -1.20 3.34 34.17
CA LEU A 516 -0.67 4.70 34.13
C LEU A 516 -1.75 5.68 34.60
N ASN A 517 -2.05 5.71 35.90
CA ASN A 517 -2.76 6.78 36.64
C ASN A 517 -3.35 6.24 37.97
N GLN A 518 -2.63 5.35 38.65
CA GLN A 518 -2.92 5.13 40.07
C GLN A 518 -2.35 6.33 40.82
N ASP A 519 -3.24 7.16 41.39
CA ASP A 519 -3.06 8.24 42.39
C ASP A 519 -2.01 9.36 42.15
N LEU A 520 -0.95 9.09 41.39
CA LEU A 520 0.14 9.97 41.07
C LEU A 520 -0.28 11.02 40.04
N LYS A 521 -0.03 12.30 40.36
CA LYS A 521 -0.20 13.43 39.44
C LYS A 521 1.10 14.18 39.30
N PHE A 522 1.38 14.69 38.10
CA PHE A 522 2.54 15.53 37.83
C PHE A 522 2.13 16.89 37.29
N TYR A 523 2.51 17.96 37.98
CA TYR A 523 2.23 19.34 37.57
C TYR A 523 3.34 20.26 38.09
N ASN A 524 3.81 21.20 37.27
CA ASN A 524 4.87 22.16 37.62
C ASN A 524 6.11 21.52 38.29
N ASN A 525 6.62 20.43 37.73
CA ASN A 525 7.75 19.67 38.27
C ASN A 525 7.51 19.01 39.64
N THR A 526 6.25 18.90 40.06
CA THR A 526 5.86 18.28 41.33
C THR A 526 5.08 17.00 41.06
N VAL A 527 5.53 15.89 41.64
CA VAL A 527 4.79 14.63 41.74
C VAL A 527 3.99 14.64 43.05
N THR A 528 2.70 14.35 42.98
CA THR A 528 1.79 14.31 44.14
C THR A 528 0.97 13.03 44.16
N THR A 529 0.55 12.61 45.35
CA THR A 529 -0.35 11.46 45.58
C THR A 529 -1.42 11.83 46.62
N SER A 530 -2.58 11.17 46.59
CA SER A 530 -3.56 11.26 47.69
C SER A 530 -3.24 10.36 48.89
N GLN A 531 -2.30 9.41 48.75
CA GLN A 531 -1.75 8.67 49.89
C GLN A 531 -1.02 9.58 50.89
N ALA A 532 -0.92 9.14 52.16
CA ALA A 532 -0.20 9.88 53.20
C ALA A 532 1.31 10.04 52.89
N GLN A 533 1.89 9.12 52.13
CA GLN A 533 3.30 9.15 51.72
C GLN A 533 3.50 8.53 50.32
N LEU A 534 4.47 9.05 49.57
CA LEU A 534 4.92 8.51 48.28
C LEU A 534 5.80 7.26 48.42
N GLY A 535 6.35 6.98 49.60
CA GLY A 535 7.19 5.82 49.84
C GLY A 535 8.49 5.87 49.03
N VAL A 536 8.95 4.75 48.49
CA VAL A 536 10.10 4.74 47.57
C VAL A 536 9.64 5.19 46.19
N VAL A 537 10.20 6.29 45.70
CA VAL A 537 9.98 6.86 44.39
C VAL A 537 11.18 6.59 43.50
N GLN A 538 10.95 5.88 42.40
CA GLN A 538 11.94 5.60 41.37
C GLN A 538 11.53 6.28 40.07
N VAL A 539 12.44 6.97 39.39
CA VAL A 539 12.21 7.58 38.08
C VAL A 539 13.08 6.87 37.07
N TYR A 540 12.50 6.42 35.96
CA TYR A 540 13.19 5.77 34.87
C TYR A 540 13.09 6.62 33.60
N ALA A 541 14.17 6.72 32.84
CA ALA A 541 14.10 7.18 31.46
C ALA A 541 13.43 6.12 30.59
N LEU A 542 12.94 6.50 29.40
CA LEU A 542 12.20 5.60 28.51
C LEU A 542 13.00 4.34 28.08
N ASN A 543 14.32 4.41 28.10
CA ASN A 543 15.22 3.28 27.83
C ASN A 543 15.43 2.35 29.04
N GLY A 544 14.69 2.56 30.14
CA GLY A 544 14.77 1.76 31.37
C GLY A 544 15.89 2.17 32.34
N HIS A 545 16.68 3.20 32.03
CA HIS A 545 17.73 3.70 32.93
C HIS A 545 17.11 4.35 34.16
N LEU A 546 17.53 3.93 35.37
CA LEU A 546 17.11 4.53 36.64
C LEU A 546 17.76 5.90 36.84
N VAL A 547 16.95 6.96 36.78
CA VAL A 547 17.34 8.37 36.89
C VAL A 547 17.29 8.86 38.34
N MET A 548 16.38 8.31 39.15
CA MET A 548 16.20 8.70 40.55
C MET A 548 15.69 7.51 41.36
N ASP A 549 16.15 7.37 42.60
CA ASP A 549 15.61 6.43 43.60
C ASP A 549 15.68 7.09 44.97
N GLN A 550 14.52 7.44 45.52
CA GLN A 550 14.43 8.20 46.77
C GLN A 550 13.23 7.78 47.61
N ARG A 551 13.44 7.60 48.92
CA ARG A 551 12.35 7.44 49.88
C ARG A 551 11.79 8.79 50.29
N ILE A 552 10.48 8.97 50.14
CA ILE A 552 9.73 10.18 50.44
C ILE A 552 8.66 9.85 51.50
N GLU A 553 8.80 10.48 52.66
CA GLU A 553 7.87 10.29 53.80
C GLU A 553 6.61 11.17 53.70
N GLY A 554 6.61 12.15 52.78
CA GLY A 554 5.45 12.99 52.45
C GLY A 554 4.72 12.56 51.19
N ASN A 555 3.63 13.25 50.87
CA ASN A 555 2.79 12.98 49.69
C ASN A 555 3.12 13.83 48.45
N VAL A 556 4.22 14.60 48.53
CA VAL A 556 4.67 15.53 47.49
C VAL A 556 6.17 15.35 47.28
N LEU A 557 6.61 15.37 46.02
CA LEU A 557 8.00 15.36 45.60
C LEU A 557 8.22 16.34 44.46
N ASP A 558 9.04 17.36 44.67
CA ASP A 558 9.54 18.19 43.58
C ASP A 558 10.70 17.48 42.88
N ILE A 559 10.58 17.27 41.57
CA ILE A 559 11.59 16.64 40.72
C ILE A 559 12.07 17.61 39.65
N GLN A 560 13.38 17.75 39.51
CA GLN A 560 14.00 18.51 38.42
C GLN A 560 14.64 17.51 37.46
N LEU A 561 13.99 17.32 36.31
CA LEU A 561 14.46 16.40 35.27
C LEU A 561 14.77 17.18 33.99
N PRO A 562 15.77 16.74 33.20
CA PRO A 562 15.94 17.23 31.84
C PRO A 562 14.67 17.07 31.00
N LEU A 563 14.59 17.79 29.87
CA LEU A 563 13.53 17.58 28.91
C LEU A 563 13.54 16.13 28.41
N GLY A 564 12.40 15.46 28.47
CA GLY A 564 12.31 14.05 28.14
C GLY A 564 11.04 13.37 28.63
N VAL A 565 10.93 12.08 28.33
CA VAL A 565 9.83 11.21 28.78
C VAL A 565 10.35 10.25 29.83
N TYR A 566 9.67 10.21 30.97
CA TYR A 566 10.05 9.41 32.12
C TYR A 566 8.88 8.59 32.65
N VAL A 567 9.20 7.52 33.37
CA VAL A 567 8.25 6.74 34.17
C VAL A 567 8.60 6.93 35.63
N VAL A 568 7.67 7.47 36.41
CA VAL A 568 7.75 7.60 37.86
C VAL A 568 7.02 6.41 38.48
N LYS A 569 7.67 5.71 39.40
CA LYS A 569 7.14 4.60 40.18
C LYS A 569 7.17 4.97 41.65
N SER A 570 6.03 4.93 42.32
CA SER A 570 5.90 5.01 43.78
C SER A 570 5.56 3.63 44.34
N SER A 571 6.24 3.22 45.41
CA SER A 571 5.96 1.95 46.10
C SER A 571 4.58 1.90 46.76
N THR A 572 3.94 3.05 46.99
CA THR A 572 2.63 3.16 47.65
C THR A 572 1.52 3.57 46.69
N SER A 573 1.86 4.26 45.61
CA SER A 573 0.88 4.97 44.77
C SER A 573 0.86 4.50 43.32
N GLY A 574 1.79 3.63 42.89
CA GLY A 574 1.75 3.05 41.53
C GLY A 574 2.67 3.75 40.54
N LEU A 575 2.25 3.88 39.28
CA LEU A 575 3.10 4.31 38.16
C LEU A 575 2.47 5.48 37.39
N LEU A 576 3.32 6.43 36.98
CA LEU A 576 2.94 7.60 36.20
C LEU A 576 3.97 7.84 35.09
N LYS A 577 3.51 7.99 33.85
CA LYS A 577 4.35 8.47 32.74
C LYS A 577 4.25 9.98 32.72
N ILE A 578 5.40 10.64 32.71
CA ILE A 578 5.49 12.09 32.63
C ILE A 578 6.26 12.50 31.39
N SER A 579 5.84 13.61 30.78
CA SER A 579 6.60 14.30 29.74
C SER A 579 7.01 15.64 30.30
N VAL A 580 8.32 15.85 30.45
CA VAL A 580 8.88 17.14 30.84
C VAL A 580 9.16 17.89 29.56
N VAL A 581 8.23 18.79 29.23
CA VAL A 581 8.28 19.70 28.08
C VAL A 581 8.40 21.13 28.61
N LYS A 582 9.04 22.00 27.83
CA LYS A 582 9.39 23.36 28.23
C LYS A 582 8.16 24.25 28.42
#